data_AF-A0A6B0V532-F1
#
_entry.id   AF-A0A6B0V532-F1
#
_cell.length_a   1.000
_cell.length_b   1.000
_cell.length_c   1.000
_cell.angle_alpha   90.00
_cell.angle_beta   90.00
_cell.angle_gamma   90.00
#
_symmetry.space_group_name_H-M   'P 1'
#
loop_
_entity.id
_entity.type
_entity.pdbx_description
1 polymer ?
#
loop_
_entity_poly.entity_id
_entity_poly.type
_entity_poly.pdbx_seq_one_letter_code
_entity_poly.pdbx_strand_id
1 'polypeptide(L)'
;MLQNIGYLFTGLLLIINAASTDPGSDEKSKCQNVSVPAGFTNIPSSEQDAWSFVAAAGDFMYVLFRNFHSDSENKGTNMCVMVQKVPYNERGETKFANYTKWFNGTTWETHAMRSFYKVVTLHGTKGTTKNVLVARHQAGENLTRETCYPFAYTNAKCAVVLMNHWNDAAKNQCKEETSSQKGDSDKTAPKTGEQRPCETACEMWVRHEYLNETSLSENCTKYYEQFCGNSKIFLYEKSTCDQVEDLPVNITKCISKDQ
;
A
#
# COMPACT_ATOMS: atom_id res chain seq x y z
N MET A 1 -35.94 -42.70 -17.49
CA MET A 1 -35.97 -41.23 -17.50
C MET A 1 -35.42 -40.75 -16.16
N LEU A 2 -34.15 -40.36 -16.10
CA LEU A 2 -33.60 -39.63 -14.96
C LEU A 2 -33.38 -38.19 -15.40
N GLN A 3 -34.05 -37.26 -14.73
CA GLN A 3 -33.90 -35.83 -14.93
C GLN A 3 -32.55 -35.38 -14.35
N ASN A 4 -31.65 -34.95 -15.23
CA ASN A 4 -30.47 -34.16 -14.85
C ASN A 4 -30.94 -32.74 -14.49
N ILE A 5 -31.00 -32.43 -13.20
CA ILE A 5 -31.12 -31.05 -12.73
C ILE A 5 -29.71 -30.51 -12.58
N GLY A 6 -29.36 -29.59 -13.48
CA GLY A 6 -28.08 -28.88 -13.47
C GLY A 6 -27.98 -27.95 -12.26
N TYR A 7 -26.84 -28.02 -11.57
CA TYR A 7 -26.40 -26.97 -10.67
C TYR A 7 -25.47 -26.04 -11.45
N LEU A 8 -26.04 -24.97 -11.98
CA LEU A 8 -25.30 -23.76 -12.32
C LEU A 8 -24.79 -23.16 -11.00
N PHE A 9 -23.52 -23.41 -10.67
CA PHE A 9 -22.80 -22.59 -9.71
C PHE A 9 -22.60 -21.21 -10.33
N THR A 10 -23.63 -20.36 -10.28
CA THR A 10 -23.42 -18.92 -10.37
C THR A 10 -22.63 -18.52 -9.14
N GLY A 11 -21.31 -18.38 -9.32
CA GLY A 11 -20.41 -17.81 -8.33
C GLY A 11 -20.94 -16.44 -7.92
N LEU A 12 -21.58 -16.40 -6.76
CA LEU A 12 -22.01 -15.18 -6.12
C LEU A 12 -20.73 -14.42 -5.76
N LEU A 13 -20.34 -13.46 -6.60
CA LEU A 13 -19.41 -12.40 -6.23
C LEU A 13 -20.03 -11.68 -5.03
N LEU A 14 -19.66 -12.13 -3.83
CA LEU A 14 -19.92 -11.41 -2.60
C LEU A 14 -19.18 -10.08 -2.71
N ILE A 15 -19.92 -9.03 -3.08
CA ILE A 15 -19.48 -7.66 -2.94
C ILE A 15 -19.40 -7.41 -1.43
N ILE A 16 -18.21 -7.60 -0.86
CA ILE A 16 -17.95 -7.35 0.55
C ILE A 16 -18.07 -5.83 0.77
N ASN A 17 -19.23 -5.40 1.28
CA ASN A 17 -19.52 -4.03 1.71
C ASN A 17 -18.77 -3.65 3.00
N ALA A 18 -17.48 -3.95 3.12
CA ALA A 18 -16.69 -3.46 4.24
C ALA A 18 -15.92 -2.21 3.80
N ALA A 19 -16.53 -1.02 3.85
CA ALA A 19 -15.85 0.24 3.54
C ALA A 19 -14.80 0.66 4.60
N SER A 20 -14.67 -0.13 5.67
CA SER A 20 -13.74 0.08 6.78
C SER A 20 -13.53 -1.23 7.54
N THR A 21 -12.31 -1.43 8.02
CA THR A 21 -11.93 -2.37 9.07
C THR A 21 -11.47 -1.62 10.34
N ASP A 22 -11.49 -0.27 10.34
CA ASP A 22 -11.11 0.59 11.47
C ASP A 22 -12.24 0.67 12.51
N PRO A 23 -11.98 0.34 13.80
CA PRO A 23 -12.96 0.45 14.88
C PRO A 23 -13.21 1.89 15.36
N GLY A 24 -12.47 2.89 14.86
CA GLY A 24 -12.66 4.30 15.19
C GLY A 24 -13.98 4.88 14.68
N SER A 25 -14.47 5.93 15.35
CA SER A 25 -15.67 6.69 14.94
C SER A 25 -15.50 7.34 13.55
N ASP A 26 -16.63 7.59 12.88
CA ASP A 26 -16.76 8.30 11.59
C ASP A 26 -16.37 9.80 11.66
N GLU A 27 -15.49 10.20 12.59
CA GLU A 27 -14.91 11.54 12.60
C GLU A 27 -14.20 11.84 11.27
N LYS A 28 -14.33 13.07 10.78
CA LYS A 28 -13.69 13.53 9.53
C LYS A 28 -12.18 13.26 9.61
N SER A 29 -11.71 12.28 8.83
CA SER A 29 -10.29 11.94 8.79
C SER A 29 -9.46 13.09 8.24
N LYS A 30 -8.35 13.41 8.92
CA LYS A 30 -7.37 14.41 8.43
C LYS A 30 -6.82 14.06 7.04
N CYS A 31 -6.88 12.79 6.65
CA CYS A 31 -6.40 12.29 5.37
C CYS A 31 -7.20 12.80 4.17
N GLN A 32 -8.37 13.40 4.37
CA GLN A 32 -9.09 14.11 3.32
C GLN A 32 -8.31 15.35 2.80
N ASN A 33 -7.39 15.90 3.60
CA ASN A 33 -6.60 17.08 3.27
C ASN A 33 -5.09 16.80 3.21
N VAL A 34 -4.69 15.54 3.02
CA VAL A 34 -3.26 15.21 2.91
C VAL A 34 -2.68 15.85 1.64
N SER A 35 -1.45 16.38 1.75
CA SER A 35 -0.74 16.96 0.59
C SER A 35 -0.45 15.87 -0.46
N VAL A 36 -0.55 16.20 -1.74
CA VAL A 36 -0.21 15.31 -2.86
C VAL A 36 0.60 16.09 -3.90
N PRO A 37 1.49 15.42 -4.65
CA PRO A 37 2.28 16.07 -5.70
C PRO A 37 1.39 16.59 -6.83
N ALA A 38 1.93 17.55 -7.60
CA ALA A 38 1.27 18.06 -8.79
C ALA A 38 0.94 16.92 -9.77
N GLY A 39 -0.20 17.03 -10.44
CA GLY A 39 -0.68 16.01 -11.38
C GLY A 39 -1.46 14.86 -10.75
N PHE A 40 -1.43 14.67 -9.42
CA PHE A 40 -2.20 13.63 -8.75
C PHE A 40 -3.71 13.74 -9.01
N THR A 41 -4.25 14.96 -8.97
CA THR A 41 -5.68 15.25 -9.17
C THR A 41 -6.11 15.19 -10.64
N ASN A 42 -5.16 15.04 -11.57
CA ASN A 42 -5.43 14.92 -13.01
C ASN A 42 -5.63 13.46 -13.45
N ILE A 43 -5.30 12.50 -12.58
CA ILE A 43 -5.46 11.07 -12.88
C ILE A 43 -6.95 10.71 -12.89
N PRO A 44 -7.42 9.87 -13.83
CA PRO A 44 -8.80 9.40 -13.83
C PRO A 44 -9.17 8.77 -12.49
N SER A 45 -10.32 9.15 -11.94
CA SER A 45 -10.73 8.69 -10.62
C SER A 45 -10.91 7.17 -10.55
N SER A 46 -11.24 6.50 -11.66
CA SER A 46 -11.32 5.04 -11.75
C SER A 46 -9.96 4.35 -11.57
N GLU A 47 -8.86 5.05 -11.83
CA GLU A 47 -7.49 4.54 -11.69
C GLU A 47 -6.91 4.79 -10.30
N GLN A 48 -7.70 5.33 -9.35
CA GLN A 48 -7.26 5.64 -8.00
C GLN A 48 -8.17 5.02 -6.93
N ASP A 49 -8.99 4.02 -7.27
CA ASP A 49 -9.84 3.36 -6.27
C ASP A 49 -9.00 2.51 -5.31
N ALA A 50 -8.63 3.10 -4.17
CA ALA A 50 -7.79 2.45 -3.17
C ALA A 50 -8.42 1.15 -2.64
N TRP A 51 -9.75 1.10 -2.52
CA TRP A 51 -10.44 -0.08 -2.01
C TRP A 51 -10.39 -1.24 -3.00
N SER A 52 -10.45 -0.96 -4.31
CA SER A 52 -10.36 -1.99 -5.35
C SER A 52 -9.08 -2.85 -5.23
N PHE A 53 -7.96 -2.25 -4.83
CA PHE A 53 -6.70 -2.96 -4.61
C PHE A 53 -6.69 -3.76 -3.30
N VAL A 54 -7.12 -3.13 -2.21
CA VAL A 54 -7.10 -3.75 -0.87
C VAL A 54 -8.07 -4.93 -0.80
N ALA A 55 -9.28 -4.76 -1.33
CA ALA A 55 -10.37 -5.73 -1.26
C ALA A 55 -10.34 -6.81 -2.35
N ALA A 56 -9.44 -6.72 -3.34
CA ALA A 56 -9.31 -7.75 -4.37
C ALA A 56 -9.12 -9.17 -3.77
N ALA A 57 -9.37 -10.21 -4.56
CA ALA A 57 -9.20 -11.61 -4.16
C ALA A 57 -7.72 -12.01 -4.02
N GLY A 58 -7.41 -12.89 -3.06
CA GLY A 58 -6.03 -13.24 -2.68
C GLY A 58 -5.66 -12.72 -1.30
N ASP A 59 -4.64 -13.30 -0.66
CA ASP A 59 -4.34 -13.05 0.75
C ASP A 59 -3.12 -12.15 0.97
N PHE A 60 -2.20 -12.05 0.00
CA PHE A 60 -0.95 -11.32 0.19
C PHE A 60 -0.77 -10.18 -0.82
N MET A 61 -0.23 -9.07 -0.31
CA MET A 61 0.21 -7.88 -1.04
C MET A 61 1.65 -7.58 -0.65
N TYR A 62 2.53 -7.31 -1.60
CA TYR A 62 3.96 -7.09 -1.37
C TYR A 62 4.36 -5.71 -1.90
N VAL A 63 5.27 -5.05 -1.20
CA VAL A 63 6.05 -3.96 -1.78
C VAL A 63 7.16 -4.57 -2.61
N LEU A 64 7.16 -4.31 -3.92
CA LEU A 64 8.26 -4.72 -4.79
C LEU A 64 9.48 -3.83 -4.59
N PHE A 65 9.25 -2.51 -4.64
CA PHE A 65 10.30 -1.51 -4.48
C PHE A 65 9.73 -0.16 -4.02
N ARG A 66 10.65 0.70 -3.56
CA ARG A 66 10.40 2.08 -3.13
C ARG A 66 11.62 2.97 -3.39
N ASN A 67 11.55 4.26 -3.06
CA ASN A 67 12.65 5.22 -3.26
C ASN A 67 13.17 5.87 -1.96
N PHE A 68 12.90 5.26 -0.80
CA PHE A 68 13.38 5.72 0.50
C PHE A 68 13.80 4.53 1.38
N HIS A 69 14.66 4.78 2.36
CA HIS A 69 14.91 3.83 3.45
C HIS A 69 13.94 4.10 4.59
N SER A 70 13.36 3.04 5.16
CA SER A 70 12.36 3.15 6.25
C SER A 70 12.88 2.65 7.59
N ASP A 71 14.16 2.30 7.68
CA ASP A 71 14.82 1.91 8.92
C ASP A 71 15.46 3.13 9.60
N SER A 72 15.60 3.05 10.93
CA SER A 72 16.12 4.15 11.76
C SER A 72 17.57 4.54 11.44
N GLU A 73 18.34 3.63 10.82
CA GLU A 73 19.73 3.86 10.44
C GLU A 73 19.87 4.38 9.00
N ASN A 74 18.76 4.52 8.27
CA ASN A 74 18.72 4.93 6.87
C ASN A 74 19.60 4.06 5.94
N LYS A 75 19.67 2.75 6.20
CA LYS A 75 20.49 1.77 5.46
C LYS A 75 19.72 0.91 4.46
N GLY A 76 18.40 0.95 4.47
CA GLY A 76 17.55 0.14 3.60
C GLY A 76 17.46 -1.32 4.04
N THR A 77 17.59 -1.61 5.34
CA THR A 77 17.66 -2.99 5.85
C THR A 77 16.31 -3.66 6.00
N ASN A 78 15.21 -2.90 6.03
CA ASN A 78 13.87 -3.48 6.01
C ASN A 78 13.57 -4.09 4.65
N MET A 79 13.24 -5.37 4.63
CA MET A 79 12.94 -6.17 3.44
C MET A 79 11.58 -6.86 3.58
N CYS A 80 11.07 -7.37 2.46
CA CYS A 80 9.77 -8.02 2.33
C CYS A 80 8.63 -7.33 3.11
N VAL A 81 8.45 -6.04 2.88
CA VAL A 81 7.29 -5.34 3.41
C VAL A 81 6.05 -5.87 2.69
N MET A 82 5.08 -6.35 3.45
CA MET A 82 3.87 -6.95 2.92
C MET A 82 2.65 -6.73 3.82
N VAL A 83 1.48 -7.03 3.27
CA VAL A 83 0.23 -7.16 4.02
C VAL A 83 -0.35 -8.54 3.77
N GLN A 84 -0.68 -9.25 4.84
CA GLN A 84 -1.48 -10.47 4.83
C GLN A 84 -2.92 -10.16 5.24
N LYS A 85 -3.89 -10.60 4.43
CA LYS A 85 -5.31 -10.64 4.77
C LYS A 85 -5.62 -12.01 5.36
N VAL A 86 -6.10 -12.01 6.60
CA VAL A 86 -6.44 -13.23 7.32
C VAL A 86 -7.96 -13.28 7.47
N PRO A 87 -8.66 -14.23 6.81
CA PRO A 87 -10.08 -14.40 6.99
C PRO A 87 -10.39 -14.91 8.40
N TYR A 88 -11.47 -14.42 8.99
CA TYR A 88 -12.02 -14.93 10.24
C TYR A 88 -13.54 -14.86 10.24
N ASN A 89 -14.17 -15.74 11.01
CA ASN A 89 -15.61 -15.76 11.13
C ASN A 89 -16.05 -14.96 12.36
N GLU A 90 -16.95 -14.01 12.16
CA GLU A 90 -17.58 -13.26 13.23
C GLU A 90 -19.10 -13.25 13.01
N ARG A 91 -19.84 -13.81 13.97
CA ARG A 91 -21.31 -13.89 13.93
C ARG A 91 -21.88 -14.50 12.63
N GLY A 92 -21.17 -15.46 12.04
CA GLY A 92 -21.56 -16.14 10.81
C GLY A 92 -21.17 -15.43 9.52
N GLU A 93 -20.52 -14.26 9.59
CA GLU A 93 -19.97 -13.55 8.45
C GLU A 93 -18.45 -13.72 8.37
N THR A 94 -17.93 -13.95 7.18
CA THR A 94 -16.48 -13.93 6.94
C THR A 94 -16.00 -12.48 6.85
N LYS A 95 -15.10 -12.11 7.76
CA LYS A 95 -14.42 -10.82 7.81
C LYS A 95 -12.92 -11.03 7.59
N PHE A 96 -12.18 -9.93 7.42
CA PHE A 96 -10.75 -9.96 7.17
C PHE A 96 -10.00 -9.06 8.15
N ALA A 97 -8.94 -9.60 8.76
CA ALA A 97 -7.96 -8.82 9.49
C ALA A 97 -6.73 -8.62 8.62
N ASN A 98 -6.20 -7.39 8.56
CA ASN A 98 -4.98 -7.09 7.82
C ASN A 98 -3.79 -7.11 8.79
N TYR A 99 -2.69 -7.73 8.39
CA TYR A 99 -1.43 -7.72 9.13
C TYR A 99 -0.33 -7.19 8.23
N THR A 100 0.26 -6.05 8.58
CA THR A 100 1.48 -5.56 7.93
C THR A 100 2.65 -6.32 8.52
N LYS A 101 3.46 -6.95 7.67
CA LYS A 101 4.65 -7.71 8.06
C LYS A 101 5.89 -7.24 7.32
N TRP A 102 7.05 -7.45 7.91
CA TRP A 102 8.34 -7.16 7.27
C TRP A 102 9.46 -7.93 7.95
N PHE A 103 10.58 -8.07 7.24
CA PHE A 103 11.85 -8.54 7.79
C PHE A 103 12.75 -7.34 8.09
N ASN A 104 13.33 -7.30 9.29
CA ASN A 104 14.31 -6.31 9.68
C ASN A 104 15.72 -6.89 9.52
N GLY A 105 16.42 -6.52 8.44
CA GLY A 105 17.78 -7.01 8.17
C GLY A 105 18.85 -6.50 9.15
N THR A 106 18.55 -5.52 10.01
CA THR A 106 19.46 -5.10 11.07
C THR A 106 19.42 -6.07 12.25
N THR A 107 18.23 -6.47 12.69
CA THR A 107 18.06 -7.37 13.84
C THR A 107 17.94 -8.83 13.45
N TRP A 108 17.75 -9.13 12.15
CA TRP A 108 17.45 -10.45 11.62
C TRP A 108 16.13 -11.04 12.14
N GLU A 109 15.16 -10.17 12.43
CA GLU A 109 13.85 -10.55 12.96
C GLU A 109 12.71 -10.23 11.98
N THR A 110 11.72 -11.10 11.93
CA THR A 110 10.45 -10.84 11.26
C THR A 110 9.46 -10.20 12.22
N HIS A 111 8.75 -9.18 11.76
CA HIS A 111 7.76 -8.48 12.56
C HIS A 111 6.39 -8.50 11.89
N ALA A 112 5.34 -8.41 12.71
CA ALA A 112 3.97 -8.24 12.28
C ALA A 112 3.25 -7.25 13.18
N MET A 113 2.39 -6.42 12.59
CA MET A 113 1.45 -5.57 13.30
C MET A 113 0.07 -5.66 12.66
N ARG A 114 -0.98 -5.56 13.47
CA ARG A 114 -2.34 -5.54 12.93
C ARG A 114 -2.64 -4.17 12.36
N SER A 115 -3.20 -4.12 11.16
CA SER A 115 -3.51 -2.91 10.42
C SER A 115 -5.02 -2.76 10.23
N PHE A 116 -5.51 -1.56 10.50
CA PHE A 116 -6.90 -1.18 10.45
C PHE A 116 -7.05 -0.14 9.36
N TYR A 117 -7.92 -0.40 8.38
CA TYR A 117 -8.04 0.41 7.17
C TYR A 117 -9.42 1.03 7.05
N LYS A 118 -9.47 2.29 6.63
CA LYS A 118 -10.65 2.92 6.03
C LYS A 118 -10.23 3.69 4.79
N VAL A 119 -11.17 4.03 3.93
CA VAL A 119 -10.90 4.78 2.70
C VAL A 119 -11.66 6.09 2.67
N VAL A 120 -11.02 7.15 2.20
CA VAL A 120 -11.62 8.49 2.07
C VAL A 120 -11.34 9.09 0.70
N THR A 121 -12.18 10.04 0.28
CA THR A 121 -11.95 10.86 -0.91
C THR A 121 -11.10 12.06 -0.55
N LEU A 122 -10.02 12.29 -1.30
CA LEU A 122 -9.17 13.47 -1.17
C LEU A 122 -9.94 14.73 -1.61
N HIS A 123 -9.89 15.79 -0.79
CA HIS A 123 -10.51 17.06 -1.11
C HIS A 123 -9.90 17.67 -2.39
N GLY A 124 -10.76 18.20 -3.27
CA GLY A 124 -10.34 18.79 -4.55
C GLY A 124 -10.16 17.79 -5.70
N THR A 125 -10.34 16.49 -5.47
CA THR A 125 -10.40 15.50 -6.55
C THR A 125 -11.79 15.45 -7.19
N LYS A 126 -11.84 15.16 -8.50
CA LYS A 126 -13.11 15.04 -9.23
C LYS A 126 -13.71 13.65 -9.00
N GLY A 127 -15.03 13.58 -8.84
CA GLY A 127 -15.77 12.34 -8.64
C GLY A 127 -15.88 11.91 -7.18
N THR A 128 -16.32 10.67 -6.95
CA THR A 128 -16.60 10.11 -5.62
C THR A 128 -15.64 8.98 -5.24
N THR A 129 -14.62 8.71 -6.05
CA THR A 129 -13.65 7.64 -5.75
C THR A 129 -12.96 7.91 -4.42
N LYS A 130 -12.82 6.87 -3.61
CA LYS A 130 -12.05 6.93 -2.37
C LYS A 130 -10.59 6.55 -2.68
N ASN A 131 -9.77 7.57 -2.85
CA ASN A 131 -8.40 7.47 -3.34
C ASN A 131 -7.31 7.61 -2.27
N VAL A 132 -7.70 7.67 -1.00
CA VAL A 132 -6.76 7.66 0.12
C VAL A 132 -7.13 6.52 1.05
N LEU A 133 -6.20 5.57 1.21
CA LEU A 133 -6.25 4.59 2.27
C LEU A 133 -5.75 5.25 3.56
N VAL A 134 -6.54 5.14 4.61
CA VAL A 134 -6.19 5.59 5.96
C VAL A 134 -5.91 4.35 6.77
N ALA A 135 -4.74 4.28 7.40
CA ALA A 135 -4.42 3.18 8.29
C ALA A 135 -4.15 3.65 9.73
N ARG A 136 -4.51 2.77 10.67
CA ARG A 136 -3.98 2.74 12.03
C ARG A 136 -3.39 1.37 12.28
N HIS A 137 -2.31 1.31 13.04
CA HIS A 137 -1.58 0.08 13.30
C HIS A 137 -1.57 -0.22 14.79
N GLN A 138 -1.72 -1.49 15.15
CA GLN A 138 -1.70 -1.94 16.53
C GLN A 138 -0.44 -2.77 16.79
N ALA A 139 0.36 -2.31 17.73
CA ALA A 139 1.49 -3.01 18.31
C ALA A 139 1.24 -3.19 19.82
N GLY A 140 1.02 -4.42 20.26
CA GLY A 140 0.54 -4.69 21.61
C GLY A 140 -0.87 -4.10 21.83
N GLU A 141 -1.03 -3.26 22.85
CA GLU A 141 -2.32 -2.60 23.16
C GLU A 141 -2.46 -1.21 22.56
N ASN A 142 -1.36 -0.65 22.04
CA ASN A 142 -1.32 0.71 21.52
C ASN A 142 -1.75 0.74 20.05
N LEU A 143 -2.63 1.69 19.72
CA LEU A 143 -3.02 2.00 18.35
C LEU A 143 -2.33 3.29 17.89
N THR A 144 -1.72 3.27 16.71
CA THR A 144 -1.11 4.48 16.14
C THR A 144 -2.16 5.51 15.76
N ARG A 145 -1.73 6.76 15.58
CA ARG A 145 -2.51 7.79 14.88
C ARG A 145 -2.74 7.38 13.42
N GLU A 146 -3.70 8.04 12.77
CA GLU A 146 -3.95 7.87 11.34
C GLU A 146 -2.71 8.22 10.50
N THR A 147 -2.35 7.30 9.61
CA THR A 147 -1.42 7.50 8.51
C THR A 147 -2.19 7.48 7.20
N CYS A 148 -1.86 8.39 6.29
CA CYS A 148 -2.57 8.60 5.04
C CYS A 148 -1.72 8.06 3.88
N TYR A 149 -2.34 7.26 3.02
CA TYR A 149 -1.70 6.60 1.88
C TYR A 149 -2.53 6.91 0.61
N PRO A 150 -2.29 8.05 -0.05
CA PRO A 150 -2.90 8.34 -1.34
C PRO A 150 -2.49 7.33 -2.41
N PHE A 151 -3.46 6.84 -3.17
CA PHE A 151 -3.22 5.95 -4.30
C PHE A 151 -3.04 6.79 -5.57
N ALA A 152 -1.80 6.88 -6.04
CA ALA A 152 -1.49 7.57 -7.28
C ALA A 152 -2.04 6.80 -8.50
N TYR A 153 -1.99 5.48 -8.43
CA TYR A 153 -2.56 4.58 -9.43
C TYR A 153 -2.90 3.21 -8.83
N THR A 154 -3.90 2.54 -9.37
CA THR A 154 -4.17 1.11 -9.19
C THR A 154 -5.02 0.56 -10.32
N ASN A 155 -4.80 -0.71 -10.64
CA ASN A 155 -5.66 -1.53 -11.50
C ASN A 155 -6.12 -2.82 -10.80
N ALA A 156 -6.10 -2.82 -9.46
CA ALA A 156 -6.34 -3.96 -8.57
C ALA A 156 -5.29 -5.09 -8.62
N LYS A 157 -4.36 -5.11 -9.60
CA LYS A 157 -3.21 -6.04 -9.65
C LYS A 157 -1.96 -5.45 -8.98
N CYS A 158 -1.68 -4.19 -9.28
CA CYS A 158 -0.61 -3.40 -8.68
C CYS A 158 -1.12 -2.01 -8.30
N ALA A 159 -0.39 -1.35 -7.42
CA ALA A 159 -0.69 0.01 -6.98
C ALA A 159 0.58 0.83 -6.78
N VAL A 160 0.48 2.13 -7.04
CA VAL A 160 1.49 3.12 -6.68
C VAL A 160 0.93 3.94 -5.53
N VAL A 161 1.57 3.83 -4.38
CA VAL A 161 1.09 4.42 -3.13
C VAL A 161 2.07 5.49 -2.68
N LEU A 162 1.55 6.69 -2.40
CA LEU A 162 2.34 7.79 -1.86
C LEU A 162 2.56 7.60 -0.37
N MET A 163 3.82 7.68 0.04
CA MET A 163 4.30 7.45 1.39
C MET A 163 4.72 8.76 2.03
N ASN A 164 3.85 9.77 2.00
CA ASN A 164 4.18 11.17 2.34
C ASN A 164 4.95 11.39 3.65
N HIS A 165 4.72 10.53 4.65
CA HIS A 165 5.44 10.57 5.93
C HIS A 165 6.94 10.20 5.83
N TRP A 166 7.38 9.74 4.66
CA TRP A 166 8.77 9.45 4.29
C TRP A 166 9.34 10.42 3.25
N ASN A 167 8.64 11.50 2.88
CA ASN A 167 9.14 12.45 1.88
C ASN A 167 10.50 13.06 2.27
N ASP A 168 10.75 13.30 3.56
CA ASP A 168 12.05 13.80 4.03
C ASP A 168 13.18 12.79 3.77
N ALA A 169 12.90 11.49 3.94
CA ALA A 169 13.84 10.44 3.55
C ALA A 169 14.03 10.45 2.03
N ALA A 170 12.97 10.28 1.22
CA ALA A 170 13.09 10.32 -0.25
C ALA A 170 13.87 11.54 -0.77
N LYS A 171 13.66 12.72 -0.17
CA LYS A 171 14.41 13.94 -0.49
C LYS A 171 15.90 13.86 -0.20
N ASN A 172 16.30 13.27 0.91
CA ASN A 172 17.72 13.10 1.24
C ASN A 172 18.39 12.13 0.27
N GLN A 173 17.77 10.99 0.02
CA GLN A 173 18.24 9.98 -0.94
C GLN A 173 18.33 10.57 -2.36
N CYS A 174 17.34 11.36 -2.77
CA CYS A 174 17.38 11.99 -4.09
C CYS A 174 18.56 12.95 -4.28
N LYS A 175 19.00 13.65 -3.21
CA LYS A 175 20.18 14.52 -3.29
C LYS A 175 21.47 13.72 -3.45
N GLU A 176 21.59 12.60 -2.73
CA GLU A 176 22.77 11.72 -2.78
C GLU A 176 22.96 11.09 -4.16
N GLU A 177 21.89 10.68 -4.84
CA GLU A 177 21.96 10.21 -6.24
C GLU A 177 22.50 11.29 -7.18
N THR A 178 22.04 12.54 -7.02
CA THR A 178 22.53 13.65 -7.87
C THR A 178 23.96 14.09 -7.56
N SER A 179 24.46 13.89 -6.35
CA SER A 179 25.86 14.20 -6.02
C SER A 179 26.83 13.14 -6.53
N SER A 180 26.38 11.90 -6.67
CA SER A 180 27.14 10.76 -7.21
C SER A 180 27.11 10.68 -8.75
N GLN A 181 26.10 11.25 -9.41
CA GLN A 181 25.99 11.36 -10.88
C GLN A 181 26.67 12.62 -11.48
N LYS A 182 27.70 13.18 -10.83
CA LYS A 182 28.40 14.38 -11.31
C LYS A 182 29.32 14.16 -12.53
N GLY A 183 29.04 13.16 -13.35
CA GLY A 183 29.62 12.92 -14.67
C GLY A 183 28.51 12.55 -15.65
N ASP A 184 28.36 13.36 -16.69
CA ASP A 184 27.43 13.24 -17.83
C ASP A 184 25.95 13.62 -17.63
N SER A 185 25.70 14.91 -17.88
CA SER A 185 24.53 15.55 -18.51
C SER A 185 23.12 14.95 -18.32
N ASP A 186 22.24 15.71 -17.67
CA ASP A 186 21.26 16.49 -18.43
C ASP A 186 20.85 17.79 -17.70
N LYS A 187 20.85 18.90 -18.44
CA LYS A 187 20.56 20.24 -17.94
C LYS A 187 19.06 20.49 -18.06
N THR A 188 18.30 20.09 -17.06
CA THR A 188 17.03 20.75 -16.78
C THR A 188 16.94 20.97 -15.28
N ALA A 189 17.43 22.12 -14.83
CA ALA A 189 17.20 22.55 -13.46
C ALA A 189 15.68 22.63 -13.24
N PRO A 190 15.14 21.99 -12.18
CA PRO A 190 13.72 22.11 -11.88
C PRO A 190 13.37 23.60 -11.72
N LYS A 191 12.21 24.00 -12.27
CA LYS A 191 11.68 25.35 -12.07
C LYS A 191 11.57 25.59 -10.57
N THR A 192 12.05 26.74 -10.11
CA THR A 192 12.13 27.11 -8.70
C THR A 192 10.78 26.89 -8.01
N GLY A 193 10.70 25.92 -7.10
CA GLY A 193 9.51 25.63 -6.29
C GLY A 193 8.76 24.33 -6.62
N GLU A 194 9.10 23.62 -7.69
CA GLU A 194 8.48 22.32 -8.02
C GLU A 194 9.27 21.16 -7.40
N GLN A 195 8.62 20.37 -6.53
CA GLN A 195 9.21 19.17 -5.91
C GLN A 195 9.59 18.17 -7.01
N ARG A 196 10.84 17.70 -7.00
CA ARG A 196 11.26 16.68 -7.98
C ARG A 196 10.54 15.37 -7.70
N PRO A 197 10.19 14.55 -8.72
CA PRO A 197 9.53 13.26 -8.49
C PRO A 197 10.24 12.37 -7.46
N CYS A 198 11.57 12.25 -7.54
CA CYS A 198 12.40 11.52 -6.58
C CYS A 198 12.28 11.97 -5.10
N GLU A 199 11.84 13.21 -4.84
CA GLU A 199 11.64 13.72 -3.47
C GLU A 199 10.28 13.30 -2.89
N THR A 200 9.41 12.69 -3.69
CA THR A 200 8.13 12.13 -3.25
C THR A 200 8.35 10.66 -2.91
N ALA A 201 8.13 10.29 -1.66
CA ALA A 201 8.27 8.91 -1.23
C ALA A 201 7.13 8.05 -1.76
N CYS A 202 7.45 6.90 -2.36
CA CYS A 202 6.46 6.00 -2.92
C CYS A 202 6.81 4.53 -2.77
N GLU A 203 5.78 3.70 -2.75
CA GLU A 203 5.89 2.24 -2.83
C GLU A 203 5.15 1.71 -4.06
N MET A 204 5.78 0.77 -4.76
CA MET A 204 5.15 -0.07 -5.78
C MET A 204 4.65 -1.34 -5.09
N TRP A 205 3.34 -1.49 -5.00
CA TRP A 205 2.68 -2.65 -4.42
C TRP A 205 2.19 -3.60 -5.52
N VAL A 206 2.27 -4.90 -5.26
CA VAL A 206 1.75 -5.97 -6.11
C VAL A 206 1.01 -7.02 -5.30
N ARG A 207 -0.01 -7.61 -5.89
CA ARG A 207 -0.74 -8.77 -5.37
C ARG A 207 0.03 -10.06 -5.63
N HIS A 208 0.01 -11.01 -4.69
CA HIS A 208 0.76 -12.27 -4.80
C HIS A 208 0.60 -12.97 -6.14
N GLU A 209 -0.64 -13.06 -6.61
CA GLU A 209 -1.05 -13.77 -7.84
C GLU A 209 -0.38 -13.20 -9.10
N TYR A 210 0.19 -11.99 -8.99
CA TYR A 210 0.76 -11.21 -10.08
C TYR A 210 2.26 -10.98 -9.94
N LEU A 211 2.93 -11.58 -8.93
CA LEU A 211 4.37 -11.42 -8.70
C LEU A 211 5.23 -11.85 -9.89
N ASN A 212 4.79 -12.88 -10.62
CA ASN A 212 5.51 -13.45 -11.76
C ASN A 212 5.02 -12.91 -13.12
N GLU A 213 4.05 -11.98 -13.14
CA GLU A 213 3.64 -11.37 -14.39
C GLU A 213 4.74 -10.44 -14.89
N THR A 214 5.41 -10.83 -15.98
CA THR A 214 6.37 -9.98 -16.71
C THR A 214 5.74 -8.67 -17.18
N SER A 215 4.41 -8.65 -17.28
CA SER A 215 3.59 -7.50 -17.65
C SER A 215 3.09 -6.69 -16.45
N LEU A 216 3.74 -6.77 -15.28
CA LEU A 216 3.47 -5.87 -14.14
C LEU A 216 3.29 -4.44 -14.68
N SER A 217 2.03 -3.98 -14.68
CA SER A 217 1.51 -3.15 -15.77
C SER A 217 2.41 -1.97 -16.11
N GLU A 218 2.67 -1.76 -17.40
CA GLU A 218 3.37 -0.58 -17.93
C GLU A 218 2.87 0.71 -17.23
N ASN A 219 1.58 0.75 -16.87
CA ASN A 219 0.95 1.83 -16.13
C ASN A 219 1.45 2.00 -14.69
N CYS A 220 1.55 0.94 -13.88
CA CYS A 220 2.06 1.08 -12.50
C CYS A 220 3.50 1.61 -12.52
N THR A 221 4.35 1.11 -13.42
CA THR A 221 5.73 1.59 -13.55
C THR A 221 5.77 3.03 -14.05
N LYS A 222 4.97 3.36 -15.07
CA LYS A 222 4.81 4.73 -15.57
C LYS A 222 4.40 5.71 -14.48
N TYR A 223 3.38 5.39 -13.68
CA TYR A 223 2.91 6.28 -12.63
C TYR A 223 3.89 6.35 -11.45
N TYR A 224 4.59 5.25 -11.14
CA TYR A 224 5.69 5.30 -10.18
C TYR A 224 6.76 6.29 -10.65
N GLU A 225 7.24 6.17 -11.89
CA GLU A 225 8.28 7.05 -12.41
C GLU A 225 7.82 8.51 -12.51
N GLN A 226 6.56 8.73 -12.90
CA GLN A 226 5.94 10.05 -12.94
C GLN A 226 5.96 10.75 -11.58
N PHE A 227 5.59 10.06 -10.50
CA PHE A 227 5.42 10.69 -9.19
C PHE A 227 6.65 10.58 -8.29
N CYS A 228 7.49 9.56 -8.50
CA CYS A 228 8.50 9.09 -7.55
C CYS A 228 9.91 9.03 -8.17
N GLY A 229 10.02 9.26 -9.48
CA GLY A 229 11.27 9.17 -10.23
C GLY A 229 11.73 7.73 -10.47
N ASN A 230 13.00 7.59 -10.91
CA ASN A 230 13.54 6.32 -11.38
C ASN A 230 14.23 5.48 -10.30
N SER A 231 14.41 6.02 -9.09
CA SER A 231 15.09 5.33 -7.98
C SER A 231 14.25 4.16 -7.48
N LYS A 232 14.88 2.98 -7.36
CA LYS A 232 14.22 1.72 -6.99
C LYS A 232 15.10 0.95 -6.00
N ILE A 233 14.64 0.88 -4.76
CA ILE A 233 15.16 0.04 -3.68
C ILE A 233 14.23 -1.16 -3.59
N PHE A 234 14.69 -2.31 -4.07
CA PHE A 234 13.91 -3.54 -4.09
C PHE A 234 13.79 -4.13 -2.69
N LEU A 235 12.56 -4.48 -2.31
CA LEU A 235 12.24 -5.08 -1.01
C LEU A 235 11.84 -6.54 -1.13
N TYR A 236 11.34 -6.96 -2.30
CA TYR A 236 10.91 -8.33 -2.52
C TYR A 236 12.12 -9.22 -2.85
N GLU A 237 12.37 -10.20 -1.99
CA GLU A 237 13.27 -11.31 -2.22
C GLU A 237 12.56 -12.58 -1.76
N LYS A 238 12.39 -13.55 -2.65
CA LYS A 238 11.51 -14.71 -2.40
C LYS A 238 11.85 -15.45 -1.09
N SER A 239 13.13 -15.81 -0.88
CA SER A 239 13.62 -16.50 0.32
C SER A 239 13.30 -15.75 1.62
N THR A 240 13.47 -14.43 1.60
CA THR A 240 13.16 -13.56 2.75
C THR A 240 11.66 -13.41 2.93
N CYS A 241 10.90 -13.33 1.84
CA CYS A 241 9.45 -13.22 1.88
C CYS A 241 8.75 -14.50 2.34
N ASP A 242 9.22 -15.67 1.91
CA ASP A 242 8.69 -16.95 2.39
C ASP A 242 8.78 -17.01 3.93
N GLN A 243 9.89 -16.53 4.53
CA GLN A 243 10.05 -16.46 5.99
C GLN A 243 9.05 -15.49 6.66
N VAL A 244 8.77 -14.34 6.04
CA VAL A 244 7.83 -13.34 6.56
C VAL A 244 6.37 -13.84 6.44
N GLU A 245 6.05 -14.56 5.37
CA GLU A 245 4.75 -15.21 5.19
C GLU A 245 4.46 -16.20 6.32
N ASP A 246 5.43 -17.05 6.62
CA ASP A 246 5.35 -18.10 7.63
C ASP A 246 5.24 -17.57 9.08
N LEU A 247 5.53 -16.30 9.33
CA LEU A 247 5.37 -15.68 10.65
C LEU A 247 3.91 -15.80 11.12
N PRO A 248 3.60 -16.59 12.17
CA PRO A 248 2.23 -16.80 12.60
C PRO A 248 1.60 -15.52 13.12
N VAL A 249 0.35 -15.27 12.71
CA VAL A 249 -0.47 -14.16 13.22
C VAL A 249 -1.73 -14.73 13.87
N ASN A 250 -1.91 -14.44 15.15
CA ASN A 250 -3.07 -14.89 15.91
C ASN A 250 -4.14 -13.79 15.94
N ILE A 251 -5.36 -14.14 15.52
CA ILE A 251 -6.55 -13.30 15.72
C ILE A 251 -7.10 -13.58 17.13
N THR A 252 -6.31 -13.29 18.17
CA THR A 252 -6.69 -13.57 19.56
C THR A 252 -7.42 -12.42 20.25
N LYS A 253 -7.44 -11.22 19.65
CA LYS A 253 -8.22 -10.08 20.11
C LYS A 253 -9.21 -9.67 19.01
N CYS A 254 -10.40 -10.26 18.99
CA CYS A 254 -11.55 -9.57 18.41
C CYS A 254 -11.62 -8.22 19.12
N ILE A 255 -11.48 -7.11 18.39
CA ILE A 255 -11.85 -5.80 18.95
C ILE A 255 -13.38 -5.75 18.88
N SER A 256 -14.03 -6.61 19.66
CA SER A 256 -15.42 -6.42 20.03
C SER A 256 -15.40 -5.43 21.19
N LYS A 257 -15.44 -4.15 20.85
CA LYS A 257 -16.00 -3.10 21.70
C LYS A 257 -16.77 -2.21 20.70
N ASP A 258 -18.09 -2.19 20.59
CA ASP A 258 -19.13 -2.38 21.62
C ASP A 258 -18.64 -1.92 23.01
N GLN A 259 -18.12 -0.70 23.05
CA GLN A 259 -18.24 0.22 24.18
C GLN A 259 -18.69 1.57 23.63
#